data_AF-A0A0B7BIC1-F1
#
_entry.id   AF-A0A0B7BIC1-F1
#
_cell.length_a   1.000
_cell.length_b   1.000
_cell.length_c   1.000
_cell.angle_alpha   90.00
_cell.angle_beta   90.00
_cell.angle_gamma   90.00
#
_symmetry.space_group_name_H-M   'P 1'
#
loop_
_entity.id
_entity.type
_entity.pdbx_description
1 polymer ?
#
loop_
_entity_poly.entity_id
_entity_poly.type
_entity_poly.pdbx_seq_one_letter_code
_entity_poly.pdbx_strand_id
1 'polypeptide(L)'
;MDLLGHRQSEYAYYQDLFWVVTPLEDTDVVMELYSSVVPFIFFPPQEIYTLIIENIQMHDAYRYIPQLYADLQHSTIFRHQDFTELFVKQLSNRKFDPVLQGQMCDIATSMLTSWQESKHLLRDRQLYMDGSVLGHFMITFLNSDQPDKAWELFQLYQKDRSLQRLSDPSGESLSKMAEHLMTRKDYDSTKEVLDLMQNLNYAEVSPLVEKVLQTFELSDHERNYLKGLAVHLEPSSNTN
;
A
#
# COMPACT_ATOMS: atom_id res chain seq x y z
N MET A 1 -35.92 -7.01 -25.02
CA MET A 1 -36.17 -5.87 -25.92
C MET A 1 -35.06 -4.89 -25.58
N ASP A 2 -33.95 -4.93 -26.32
CA ASP A 2 -32.77 -4.11 -26.05
C ASP A 2 -33.07 -2.67 -26.45
N LEU A 3 -33.40 -1.84 -25.45
CA LEU A 3 -33.78 -0.44 -25.65
C LEU A 3 -32.61 0.45 -26.15
N LEU A 4 -31.37 -0.02 -26.03
CA LEU A 4 -30.15 0.74 -26.37
C LEU A 4 -29.51 0.30 -27.70
N GLY A 5 -30.08 -0.67 -28.40
CA GLY A 5 -29.89 -0.92 -29.84
C GLY A 5 -28.52 -1.45 -30.29
N HIS A 6 -27.43 -1.26 -29.54
CA HIS A 6 -26.11 -1.85 -29.80
C HIS A 6 -25.28 -1.87 -28.51
N ARG A 7 -24.51 -2.95 -28.26
CA ARG A 7 -23.63 -3.11 -27.08
C ARG A 7 -22.70 -1.91 -26.82
N GLN A 8 -22.29 -1.22 -27.88
CA GLN A 8 -21.44 -0.05 -27.78
C GLN A 8 -22.16 1.16 -27.18
N SER A 9 -23.44 1.35 -27.51
CA SER A 9 -24.28 2.40 -26.92
C SER A 9 -24.57 2.12 -25.44
N GLU A 10 -24.78 0.84 -25.09
CA GLU A 10 -24.94 0.41 -23.69
C GLU A 10 -23.67 0.69 -22.88
N TYR A 11 -22.50 0.33 -23.43
CA TYR A 11 -21.22 0.62 -22.78
C TYR A 11 -21.01 2.13 -22.56
N ALA A 12 -21.22 2.96 -23.58
CA ALA A 12 -21.07 4.42 -23.46
C ALA A 12 -22.05 5.00 -22.44
N TYR A 13 -23.30 4.53 -22.45
CA TYR A 13 -24.31 4.95 -21.48
C TYR A 13 -23.90 4.64 -20.04
N TYR A 14 -23.47 3.41 -19.75
CA TYR A 14 -23.06 3.06 -18.38
C TYR A 14 -21.78 3.77 -17.97
N GLN A 15 -20.83 3.97 -18.88
CA GLN A 15 -19.65 4.76 -18.61
C GLN A 15 -20.02 6.20 -18.20
N ASP A 16 -20.87 6.87 -18.97
CA ASP A 16 -21.34 8.24 -18.65
C ASP A 16 -22.16 8.27 -17.36
N LEU A 17 -22.97 7.22 -17.11
CA LEU A 17 -23.74 7.09 -15.88
C LEU A 17 -22.83 7.01 -14.65
N PHE A 18 -21.80 6.15 -14.65
CA PHE A 18 -20.84 6.08 -13.54
C PHE A 18 -20.07 7.38 -13.36
N TRP A 19 -19.70 8.08 -14.43
CA TRP A 19 -19.04 9.38 -14.35
C TRP A 19 -19.87 10.42 -13.60
N VAL A 20 -21.20 10.38 -13.75
CA VAL A 20 -22.12 11.32 -13.09
C VAL A 20 -22.50 10.84 -11.68
N VAL A 21 -22.84 9.56 -11.53
CA VAL A 21 -23.38 9.01 -10.28
C VAL A 21 -22.29 8.87 -9.21
N THR A 22 -21.10 8.41 -9.57
CA THR A 22 -20.04 8.09 -8.59
C THR A 22 -19.62 9.29 -7.73
N PRO A 23 -19.46 10.51 -8.27
CA PRO A 23 -19.11 11.67 -7.45
C PRO A 23 -20.28 12.27 -6.66
N LEU A 24 -21.53 11.92 -6.97
CA LEU A 24 -22.73 12.59 -6.45
C LEU A 24 -23.48 11.77 -5.41
N GLU A 25 -23.41 10.44 -5.49
CA GLU A 25 -24.17 9.53 -4.64
C GLU A 25 -23.31 8.87 -3.55
N ASP A 26 -23.98 8.36 -2.52
CA ASP A 26 -23.36 7.54 -1.47
C ASP A 26 -22.77 6.25 -2.06
N THR A 27 -21.73 5.72 -1.42
CA THR A 27 -21.06 4.50 -1.88
C THR A 27 -22.01 3.31 -2.01
N ASP A 28 -23.01 3.18 -1.14
CA ASP A 28 -23.97 2.08 -1.22
C ASP A 28 -24.75 2.11 -2.54
N VAL A 29 -25.20 3.29 -2.96
CA VAL A 29 -25.92 3.49 -4.24
C VAL A 29 -25.01 3.20 -5.42
N VAL A 30 -23.76 3.67 -5.37
CA VAL A 30 -22.75 3.42 -6.41
C VAL A 30 -22.49 1.91 -6.53
N MET A 31 -22.33 1.21 -5.41
CA MET A 31 -22.02 -0.22 -5.39
C MET A 31 -23.21 -1.11 -5.74
N GLU A 32 -24.44 -0.67 -5.45
CA GLU A 32 -25.66 -1.31 -5.95
C GLU A 32 -25.74 -1.21 -7.48
N LEU A 33 -25.49 -0.02 -8.04
CA LEU A 33 -25.42 0.17 -9.49
C LEU A 33 -24.32 -0.70 -10.10
N TYR A 34 -23.09 -0.65 -9.54
CA TYR A 34 -21.97 -1.50 -9.93
C TYR A 34 -22.34 -2.98 -9.99
N SER A 35 -22.91 -3.52 -8.92
CA SER A 35 -23.26 -4.93 -8.83
C SER A 35 -24.39 -5.33 -9.79
N SER A 36 -25.23 -4.39 -10.20
CA SER A 36 -26.31 -4.65 -11.16
C SER A 36 -25.84 -4.74 -12.61
N VAL A 37 -24.68 -4.17 -12.94
CA VAL A 37 -24.18 -4.08 -14.33
C VAL A 37 -22.83 -4.78 -14.55
N VAL A 38 -21.98 -4.89 -13.53
CA VAL A 38 -20.67 -5.55 -13.64
C VAL A 38 -20.77 -6.99 -13.14
N PRO A 39 -20.17 -7.99 -13.83
CA PRO A 39 -19.44 -7.90 -15.10
C PRO A 39 -20.31 -8.13 -16.35
N PHE A 40 -21.61 -8.36 -16.19
CA PHE A 40 -22.43 -8.95 -17.27
C PHE A 40 -22.88 -7.96 -18.35
N ILE A 41 -23.02 -6.68 -18.01
CA ILE A 41 -23.53 -5.62 -18.88
C ILE A 41 -22.41 -4.63 -19.22
N PHE A 42 -21.55 -4.32 -18.25
CA PHE A 42 -20.52 -3.30 -18.37
C PHE A 42 -19.21 -3.79 -17.73
N PHE A 43 -18.08 -3.52 -18.40
CA PHE A 43 -16.75 -3.67 -17.84
C PHE A 43 -16.15 -2.28 -17.70
N PRO A 44 -16.16 -1.68 -16.50
CA PRO A 44 -15.68 -0.32 -16.32
C PRO A 44 -14.25 -0.14 -16.81
N PRO A 45 -13.92 1.01 -17.42
CA PRO A 45 -12.53 1.37 -17.67
C PRO A 45 -11.85 1.79 -16.36
N GLN A 46 -10.52 1.92 -16.38
CA GLN A 46 -9.72 2.19 -15.17
C GLN A 46 -10.19 3.45 -14.42
N GLU A 47 -10.57 4.48 -15.16
CA GLU A 47 -11.00 5.77 -14.61
C GLU A 47 -12.25 5.63 -13.73
N ILE A 48 -13.18 4.75 -14.11
CA ILE A 48 -14.38 4.50 -13.29
C ILE A 48 -14.02 3.76 -12.01
N TYR A 49 -13.09 2.80 -12.06
CA TYR A 49 -12.63 2.14 -10.84
C TYR A 49 -11.90 3.10 -9.91
N THR A 50 -11.10 4.03 -10.45
CA THR A 50 -10.49 5.11 -9.67
C THR A 50 -11.55 5.95 -8.96
N LEU A 51 -12.61 6.38 -9.67
CA LEU A 51 -13.72 7.13 -9.05
C LEU A 51 -14.42 6.34 -7.94
N ILE A 52 -14.64 5.04 -8.14
CA ILE A 52 -15.26 4.17 -7.13
C ILE A 52 -14.37 4.09 -5.88
N ILE A 53 -13.05 3.93 -6.04
CA ILE A 53 -12.10 3.91 -4.92
C ILE A 53 -12.08 5.24 -4.17
N GLU A 54 -12.07 6.36 -4.89
CA GLU A 54 -12.12 7.70 -4.30
C GLU A 54 -13.43 7.94 -3.54
N ASN A 55 -14.57 7.50 -4.08
CA ASN A 55 -15.87 7.56 -3.41
C ASN A 55 -15.89 6.69 -2.14
N ILE A 56 -15.34 5.46 -2.19
CA ILE A 56 -15.18 4.59 -1.01
C ILE A 56 -14.36 5.29 0.07
N GLN A 57 -13.25 5.93 -0.32
CA GLN A 57 -12.39 6.67 0.62
C GLN A 57 -13.14 7.88 1.22
N MET A 58 -13.89 8.62 0.40
CA MET A 58 -14.63 9.80 0.83
C MET A 58 -15.74 9.48 1.85
N HIS A 59 -16.40 8.32 1.72
CA HIS A 59 -17.48 7.88 2.61
C HIS A 59 -17.06 6.82 3.64
N ASP A 60 -15.75 6.58 3.81
CA ASP A 60 -15.21 5.58 4.74
C ASP A 60 -15.76 4.15 4.53
N ALA A 61 -16.21 3.83 3.32
CA ALA A 61 -16.95 2.61 2.98
C ALA A 61 -16.03 1.43 2.59
N TYR A 62 -14.93 1.24 3.31
CA TYR A 62 -13.87 0.25 3.00
C TYR A 62 -14.31 -1.22 2.94
N ARG A 63 -15.51 -1.54 3.44
CA ARG A 63 -16.15 -2.86 3.30
C ARG A 63 -16.26 -3.34 1.85
N TYR A 64 -16.22 -2.42 0.87
CA TYR A 64 -16.30 -2.74 -0.55
C TYR A 64 -14.95 -3.05 -1.22
N ILE A 65 -13.81 -2.74 -0.58
CA ILE A 65 -12.48 -3.02 -1.14
C ILE A 65 -12.26 -4.52 -1.42
N PRO A 66 -12.65 -5.46 -0.52
CA PRO A 66 -12.52 -6.90 -0.81
C PRO A 66 -13.37 -7.37 -1.99
N GLN A 67 -14.60 -6.86 -2.12
CA GLN A 67 -15.44 -7.16 -3.27
C GLN A 67 -14.80 -6.66 -4.57
N LEU A 68 -14.33 -5.41 -4.56
CA LEU A 68 -13.69 -4.80 -5.72
C LEU A 68 -12.42 -5.54 -6.14
N TYR A 69 -11.58 -5.96 -5.17
CA TYR A 69 -10.42 -6.80 -5.46
C TYR A 69 -10.83 -8.12 -6.11
N ALA A 70 -11.84 -8.81 -5.56
CA ALA A 70 -12.27 -10.11 -6.05
C ALA A 70 -12.70 -10.06 -7.52
N ASP A 71 -13.34 -8.97 -7.94
CA ASP A 71 -13.74 -8.74 -9.32
C ASP A 71 -12.54 -8.38 -10.22
N LEU A 72 -11.55 -7.68 -9.68
CA LEU A 72 -10.40 -7.16 -10.42
C LEU A 72 -9.16 -8.06 -10.43
N GLN A 73 -9.07 -9.07 -9.56
CA GLN A 73 -7.83 -9.85 -9.33
C GLN A 73 -7.27 -10.54 -10.59
N HIS A 74 -8.09 -10.80 -11.60
CA HIS A 74 -7.68 -11.40 -12.87
C HIS A 74 -7.59 -10.40 -14.03
N SER A 75 -7.90 -9.13 -13.77
CA SER A 75 -7.83 -8.05 -14.75
C SER A 75 -6.38 -7.58 -14.94
N THR A 76 -6.14 -6.85 -16.03
CA THR A 76 -4.84 -6.25 -16.31
C THR A 76 -4.67 -4.87 -15.67
N ILE A 77 -5.66 -4.39 -14.91
CA ILE A 77 -5.65 -3.03 -14.36
C ILE A 77 -4.50 -2.84 -13.35
N PHE A 78 -4.18 -3.89 -12.58
CA PHE A 78 -3.07 -3.92 -11.62
C PHE A 78 -1.68 -3.94 -12.27
N ARG A 79 -1.58 -3.82 -13.60
CA ARG A 79 -0.30 -3.57 -14.28
C ARG A 79 0.02 -2.08 -14.35
N HIS A 80 -0.98 -1.23 -14.18
CA HIS A 80 -0.80 0.21 -14.18
C HIS A 80 -0.36 0.63 -12.78
N GLN A 81 0.77 1.32 -12.71
CA GLN A 81 1.37 1.81 -11.47
C GLN A 81 0.36 2.63 -10.67
N ASP A 82 -0.18 3.69 -11.28
CA ASP A 82 -1.08 4.65 -10.63
C ASP A 82 -2.29 3.97 -9.98
N PHE A 83 -2.91 3.03 -10.70
CA PHE A 83 -4.05 2.29 -10.17
C PHE A 83 -3.65 1.34 -9.05
N THR A 84 -2.53 0.62 -9.22
CA THR A 84 -2.06 -0.33 -8.22
C THR A 84 -1.72 0.38 -6.92
N GLU A 85 -0.99 1.49 -7.00
CA GLU A 85 -0.63 2.31 -5.85
C GLU A 85 -1.88 2.89 -5.17
N LEU A 86 -2.81 3.45 -5.95
CA LEU A 86 -4.10 3.94 -5.44
C LEU A 86 -4.87 2.85 -4.67
N PHE A 87 -4.91 1.63 -5.22
CA PHE A 87 -5.63 0.52 -4.65
C PHE A 87 -4.97 0.00 -3.36
N VAL A 88 -3.67 -0.29 -3.38
CA VAL A 88 -2.97 -0.84 -2.20
C VAL A 88 -2.90 0.15 -1.06
N LYS A 89 -2.89 1.46 -1.35
CA LYS A 89 -3.01 2.50 -0.34
C LYS A 89 -4.26 2.31 0.52
N GLN A 90 -5.39 1.86 -0.05
CA GLN A 90 -6.63 1.61 0.69
C GLN A 90 -6.49 0.51 1.75
N LEU A 91 -5.63 -0.49 1.51
CA LEU A 91 -5.36 -1.58 2.47
C LEU A 91 -4.63 -1.08 3.72
N SER A 92 -3.85 -0.01 3.55
CA SER A 92 -2.95 0.53 4.57
C SER A 92 -3.42 1.86 5.19
N ASN A 93 -4.51 2.43 4.67
CA ASN A 93 -4.94 3.80 4.98
C ASN A 93 -5.18 4.02 6.49
N ARG A 94 -5.73 3.01 7.17
CA ARG A 94 -5.91 3.00 8.62
C ARG A 94 -5.89 1.57 9.13
N LYS A 95 -5.90 1.43 10.46
CA LYS A 95 -6.22 0.15 11.10
C LYS A 95 -7.73 -0.07 11.06
N PHE A 96 -8.16 -1.21 10.52
CA PHE A 96 -9.56 -1.61 10.46
C PHE A 96 -9.95 -2.49 11.64
N ASP A 97 -11.24 -2.82 11.76
CA ASP A 97 -11.67 -3.88 12.68
C ASP A 97 -11.01 -5.22 12.28
N PRO A 98 -10.89 -6.19 13.20
CA PRO A 98 -10.12 -7.41 12.95
C PRO A 98 -10.58 -8.21 11.72
N VAL A 99 -11.88 -8.21 11.41
CA VAL A 99 -12.42 -8.96 10.28
C VAL A 99 -11.99 -8.32 8.97
N LEU A 100 -12.25 -7.01 8.83
CA LEU A 100 -11.87 -6.28 7.62
C LEU A 100 -10.35 -6.19 7.47
N GLN A 101 -9.60 -6.02 8.56
CA GLN A 101 -8.14 -6.00 8.54
C GLN A 101 -7.57 -7.35 8.05
N GLY A 102 -8.18 -8.47 8.46
CA GLY A 102 -7.82 -9.79 7.95
C GLY A 102 -8.00 -9.88 6.43
N GLN A 103 -9.13 -9.40 5.91
CA GLN A 103 -9.39 -9.35 4.46
C GLN A 103 -8.36 -8.49 3.71
N MET A 104 -7.96 -7.34 4.27
CA MET A 104 -6.91 -6.50 3.68
C MET A 104 -5.56 -7.24 3.61
N CYS A 105 -5.21 -8.00 4.65
CA CYS A 105 -4.00 -8.83 4.66
C CYS A 105 -4.07 -9.98 3.66
N ASP A 106 -5.24 -10.58 3.47
CA ASP A 106 -5.45 -11.65 2.48
C ASP A 106 -5.27 -11.10 1.06
N ILE A 107 -5.80 -9.90 0.77
CA ILE A 107 -5.61 -9.21 -0.50
C ILE A 107 -4.12 -8.91 -0.74
N ALA A 108 -3.43 -8.31 0.23
CA ALA A 108 -2.00 -8.02 0.14
C ALA A 108 -1.17 -9.29 -0.10
N THR A 109 -1.50 -10.38 0.60
CA THR A 109 -0.85 -11.69 0.42
C THR A 109 -1.09 -12.22 -1.00
N SER A 110 -2.34 -12.19 -1.48
CA SER A 110 -2.73 -12.65 -2.81
C SER A 110 -2.02 -11.89 -3.94
N MET A 111 -1.94 -10.55 -3.83
CA MET A 111 -1.23 -9.70 -4.78
C MET A 111 0.28 -9.99 -4.78
N LEU A 112 0.89 -10.14 -3.60
CA LEU A 112 2.31 -10.48 -3.46
C LEU A 112 2.63 -11.83 -4.09
N THR A 113 1.85 -12.87 -3.77
CA THR A 113 2.03 -14.22 -4.35
C THR A 113 1.87 -14.19 -5.86
N SER A 114 0.84 -13.50 -6.38
CA SER A 114 0.63 -13.36 -7.83
C SER A 114 1.82 -12.69 -8.53
N TRP A 115 2.39 -11.65 -7.92
CA TRP A 115 3.58 -10.99 -8.44
C TRP A 115 4.81 -11.91 -8.43
N GLN A 116 5.07 -12.61 -7.32
CA GLN A 116 6.19 -13.56 -7.21
C GLN A 116 6.09 -14.70 -8.24
N GLU A 117 4.92 -15.28 -8.42
CA GLU A 117 4.68 -16.32 -9.43
C GLU A 117 4.89 -15.77 -10.85
N SER A 118 4.47 -14.53 -11.11
CA SER A 118 4.63 -13.87 -12.41
C SER A 118 6.08 -13.56 -12.76
N LYS A 119 7.01 -13.51 -11.79
CA LYS A 119 8.44 -13.36 -12.08
C LYS A 119 9.05 -14.60 -12.72
N HIS A 120 8.52 -15.79 -12.41
CA HIS A 120 9.07 -17.06 -12.89
C HIS A 120 8.47 -17.51 -14.21
N LEU A 121 7.24 -17.09 -14.48
CA LEU A 121 6.56 -17.33 -15.74
C LEU A 121 6.87 -16.12 -16.63
N LEU A 122 7.50 -16.30 -17.79
CA LEU A 122 7.73 -15.25 -18.82
C LEU A 122 6.41 -14.73 -19.43
N ARG A 123 5.36 -14.60 -18.61
CA ARG A 123 4.03 -14.16 -18.98
C ARG A 123 3.97 -12.66 -18.77
N ASP A 124 3.35 -12.04 -19.76
CA ASP A 124 2.93 -10.66 -19.87
C ASP A 124 1.90 -10.25 -18.80
N ARG A 125 1.84 -10.89 -17.62
CA ARG A 125 0.85 -10.69 -16.54
C ARG A 125 1.52 -10.11 -15.28
N GLN A 126 2.37 -9.11 -15.43
CA GLN A 126 3.08 -8.55 -14.28
C GLN A 126 2.19 -7.55 -13.55
N LEU A 127 1.71 -7.94 -12.38
CA LEU A 127 1.23 -6.98 -11.39
C LEU A 127 2.36 -5.98 -11.11
N TYR A 128 2.04 -4.70 -11.07
CA TYR A 128 3.03 -3.66 -10.80
C TYR A 128 3.49 -3.73 -9.34
N MET A 129 4.80 -3.72 -9.10
CA MET A 129 5.39 -3.77 -7.76
C MET A 129 6.65 -2.93 -7.69
N ASP A 130 6.72 -2.06 -6.69
CA ASP A 130 7.87 -1.24 -6.33
C ASP A 130 8.00 -1.11 -4.80
N GLY A 131 8.93 -0.29 -4.32
CA GLY A 131 9.07 -0.03 -2.89
C GLY A 131 7.85 0.63 -2.25
N SER A 132 7.13 1.50 -2.96
CA SER A 132 5.92 2.19 -2.44
C SER A 132 4.81 1.17 -2.15
N VAL A 133 4.50 0.30 -3.11
CA VAL A 133 3.51 -0.78 -2.97
C VAL A 133 3.90 -1.72 -1.81
N LEU A 134 5.17 -2.09 -1.70
CA LEU A 134 5.65 -2.89 -0.57
C LEU A 134 5.50 -2.17 0.77
N GLY A 135 5.77 -0.88 0.82
CA GLY A 135 5.55 -0.06 2.02
C GLY A 135 4.09 -0.10 2.48
N HIS A 136 3.14 -0.02 1.54
CA HIS A 136 1.71 -0.17 1.86
C HIS A 136 1.37 -1.56 2.38
N PHE A 137 1.93 -2.63 1.79
CA PHE A 137 1.75 -3.98 2.34
C PHE A 137 2.37 -4.15 3.73
N MET A 138 3.55 -3.57 3.98
CA MET A 138 4.17 -3.57 5.31
C MET A 138 3.23 -2.94 6.35
N ILE A 139 2.67 -1.76 6.07
CA ILE A 139 1.70 -1.11 6.97
C ILE A 139 0.46 -1.98 7.15
N THR A 140 -0.05 -2.60 6.08
CA THR A 140 -1.22 -3.49 6.13
C THR A 140 -1.00 -4.66 7.08
N PHE A 141 0.18 -5.29 7.06
CA PHE A 141 0.55 -6.39 7.96
C PHE A 141 0.87 -5.91 9.38
N LEU A 142 1.45 -4.73 9.55
CA LEU A 142 1.69 -4.12 10.87
C LEU A 142 0.39 -3.68 11.57
N ASN A 143 -0.65 -3.37 10.80
CA ASN A 143 -1.99 -3.06 11.34
C ASN A 143 -2.73 -4.32 11.82
N SER A 144 -2.26 -5.52 11.48
CA SER A 144 -2.83 -6.81 11.88
C SER A 144 -1.91 -7.58 12.83
N ASP A 145 -2.30 -8.80 13.19
CA ASP A 145 -1.49 -9.71 14.01
C ASP A 145 -0.43 -10.47 13.19
N GLN A 146 0.02 -9.92 12.05
CA GLN A 146 0.99 -10.55 11.15
C GLN A 146 2.27 -9.72 10.91
N PRO A 147 2.90 -9.13 11.94
CA PRO A 147 4.05 -8.26 11.75
C PRO A 147 5.30 -8.97 11.18
N ASP A 148 5.42 -10.29 11.37
CA ASP A 148 6.53 -11.07 10.80
C ASP A 148 6.51 -11.02 9.26
N LYS A 149 5.32 -11.01 8.63
CA LYS A 149 5.21 -10.81 7.18
C LYS A 149 5.68 -9.44 6.72
N ALA A 150 5.44 -8.40 7.53
CA ALA A 150 5.95 -7.06 7.22
C ALA A 150 7.49 -7.06 7.24
N TRP A 151 8.11 -7.78 8.18
CA TRP A 151 9.56 -7.93 8.25
C TRP A 151 10.12 -8.71 7.06
N GLU A 152 9.47 -9.79 6.66
CA GLU A 152 9.83 -10.54 5.44
C GLU A 152 9.79 -9.65 4.19
N LEU A 153 8.82 -8.75 4.08
CA LEU A 153 8.74 -7.77 2.99
C LEU A 153 9.87 -6.75 3.02
N PHE A 154 10.24 -6.26 4.20
CA PHE A 154 11.40 -5.38 4.36
C PHE A 154 12.69 -6.08 3.89
N GLN A 155 12.89 -7.34 4.31
CA GLN A 155 14.04 -8.14 3.88
C GLN A 155 14.02 -8.43 2.37
N LEU A 156 12.85 -8.66 1.79
CA LEU A 156 12.68 -8.82 0.35
C LEU A 156 13.10 -7.54 -0.40
N TYR A 157 12.64 -6.37 0.07
CA TYR A 157 13.03 -5.08 -0.48
C TYR A 157 14.54 -4.86 -0.47
N GLN A 158 15.20 -5.16 0.65
CA GLN A 158 16.66 -5.01 0.77
C GLN A 158 17.44 -5.95 -0.18
N LYS A 159 16.92 -7.16 -0.44
CA LYS A 159 17.58 -8.16 -1.29
C LYS A 159 17.35 -7.91 -2.78
N ASP A 160 16.18 -7.41 -3.16
CA ASP A 160 15.80 -7.26 -4.56
C ASP A 160 16.07 -5.85 -5.09
N ARG A 161 17.22 -5.70 -5.77
CA ARG A 161 17.64 -4.44 -6.40
C ARG A 161 16.67 -3.91 -7.46
N SER A 162 15.77 -4.74 -8.01
CA SER A 162 14.79 -4.25 -8.99
C SER A 162 13.72 -3.38 -8.33
N LEU A 163 13.33 -3.70 -7.09
CA LEU A 163 12.37 -2.92 -6.32
C LEU A 163 12.94 -1.56 -5.91
N GLN A 164 14.21 -1.54 -5.48
CA GLN A 164 14.94 -0.32 -5.07
C GLN A 164 15.16 0.70 -6.21
N ARG A 165 15.04 0.28 -7.47
CA ARG A 165 15.26 1.16 -8.63
C ARG A 165 14.03 1.97 -9.01
N LEU A 166 12.84 1.52 -8.62
CA LEU A 166 11.58 2.10 -9.06
C LEU A 166 11.08 3.14 -8.07
N SER A 167 11.03 2.76 -6.78
CA SER A 167 10.58 3.63 -5.68
C SER A 167 11.03 3.03 -4.35
N ASP A 168 11.05 3.85 -3.31
CA ASP A 168 11.36 3.46 -1.94
C ASP A 168 10.09 3.32 -1.09
N PRO A 169 10.05 2.41 -0.09
CA PRO A 169 9.00 2.42 0.92
C PRO A 169 8.96 3.76 1.65
N SER A 170 7.76 4.30 1.89
CA SER A 170 7.61 5.60 2.54
C SER A 170 8.26 5.66 3.93
N GLY A 171 8.72 6.85 4.33
CA GLY A 171 9.23 7.10 5.68
C GLY A 171 8.24 6.67 6.78
N GLU A 172 6.94 6.81 6.54
CA GLU A 172 5.88 6.31 7.43
C GLU A 172 5.94 4.78 7.60
N SER A 173 6.05 4.03 6.50
CA SER A 173 6.07 2.56 6.53
C SER A 173 7.29 2.03 7.28
N LEU A 174 8.46 2.64 7.07
CA LEU A 174 9.70 2.30 7.76
C LEU A 174 9.66 2.74 9.23
N SER A 175 9.08 3.90 9.54
CA SER A 175 8.91 4.36 10.92
C SER A 175 8.03 3.40 11.73
N LYS A 176 6.88 2.98 11.17
CA LYS A 176 6.00 2.00 11.82
C LYS A 176 6.68 0.65 12.03
N MET A 177 7.49 0.21 11.06
CA MET A 177 8.30 -1.00 11.21
C MET A 177 9.31 -0.86 12.36
N ALA A 178 10.06 0.24 12.39
CA ALA A 178 11.02 0.51 13.46
C ALA A 178 10.32 0.49 14.83
N GLU A 179 9.23 1.23 15.01
CA GLU A 179 8.47 1.27 16.26
C GLU A 179 7.95 -0.12 16.70
N HIS A 180 7.53 -0.95 15.74
CA HIS A 180 7.15 -2.33 16.03
C HIS A 180 8.33 -3.16 16.55
N LEU A 181 9.51 -3.07 15.92
CA LEU A 181 10.72 -3.76 16.33
C LEU A 181 11.25 -3.27 17.69
N MET A 182 11.12 -1.97 17.98
CA MET A 182 11.41 -1.40 19.30
C MET A 182 10.53 -2.02 20.38
N THR A 183 9.25 -2.23 20.11
CA THR A 183 8.31 -2.87 21.05
C THR A 183 8.72 -4.32 21.35
N ARG A 184 9.31 -5.01 20.37
CA ARG A 184 9.88 -6.36 20.53
C ARG A 184 11.27 -6.39 21.18
N LYS A 185 11.86 -5.22 21.44
CA LYS A 185 13.25 -5.06 21.90
C LYS A 185 14.27 -5.72 20.96
N ASP A 186 14.03 -5.67 19.66
CA ASP A 186 14.95 -6.15 18.64
C ASP A 186 15.82 -5.00 18.11
N TYR A 187 16.98 -4.80 18.74
CA TYR A 187 17.87 -3.68 18.41
C TYR A 187 18.49 -3.82 17.02
N ASP A 188 18.97 -5.02 16.68
CA ASP A 188 19.68 -5.26 15.42
C ASP A 188 18.76 -4.99 14.23
N SER A 189 17.54 -5.54 14.25
CA SER A 189 16.55 -5.29 13.20
C SER A 189 16.11 -3.81 13.17
N THR A 190 15.94 -3.17 14.34
CA THR A 190 15.61 -1.73 14.39
C THR A 190 16.70 -0.89 13.75
N LYS A 191 17.96 -1.20 14.03
CA LYS A 191 19.12 -0.52 13.46
C LYS A 191 19.15 -0.68 11.94
N GLU A 192 18.88 -1.88 11.40
CA GLU A 192 18.83 -2.10 9.95
C GLU A 192 17.78 -1.20 9.26
N VAL A 193 16.62 -1.00 9.87
CA VAL A 193 15.59 -0.09 9.35
C VAL A 193 16.07 1.36 9.40
N LEU A 194 16.68 1.80 10.52
CA LEU A 194 17.20 3.16 10.65
C LEU A 194 18.34 3.46 9.67
N ASP A 195 19.23 2.48 9.43
CA ASP A 195 20.32 2.60 8.46
C ASP A 195 19.75 2.79 7.04
N LEU A 196 18.70 2.03 6.68
CA LEU A 196 18.00 2.24 5.41
C LEU A 196 17.38 3.64 5.35
N MET A 197 16.61 4.04 6.36
CA MET A 197 15.96 5.36 6.40
C MET A 197 16.97 6.51 6.30
N GLN A 198 18.14 6.36 6.93
CA GLN A 198 19.23 7.33 6.83
C GLN A 198 19.80 7.40 5.41
N ASN A 199 20.02 6.26 4.76
CA ASN A 199 20.49 6.23 3.36
C ASN A 199 19.49 6.88 2.40
N LEU A 200 18.21 6.81 2.71
CA LEU A 200 17.11 7.44 1.97
C LEU A 200 16.88 8.91 2.38
N ASN A 201 17.62 9.42 3.37
CA ASN A 201 17.52 10.78 3.91
C ASN A 201 16.14 11.13 4.49
N TYR A 202 15.48 10.17 5.15
CA TYR A 202 14.21 10.42 5.83
C TYR A 202 14.41 11.17 7.15
N ALA A 203 13.68 12.27 7.34
CA ALA A 203 13.80 13.14 8.51
C ALA A 203 13.35 12.45 9.81
N GLU A 204 12.49 11.44 9.70
CA GLU A 204 11.95 10.63 10.79
C GLU A 204 13.03 9.84 11.54
N VAL A 205 14.22 9.66 10.97
CA VAL A 205 15.35 8.98 11.64
C VAL A 205 15.69 9.65 12.97
N SER A 206 15.73 10.99 13.02
CA SER A 206 16.12 11.74 14.22
C SER A 206 15.20 11.46 15.42
N PRO A 207 13.87 11.67 15.33
CA PRO A 207 12.98 11.34 16.43
C PRO A 207 12.92 9.84 16.75
N LEU A 208 13.16 8.94 15.78
CA LEU A 208 13.22 7.50 16.06
C LEU A 208 14.49 7.13 16.83
N VAL A 209 15.63 7.72 16.51
CA VAL A 209 16.89 7.53 17.26
C VAL A 209 16.71 7.92 18.73
N GLU A 210 16.06 9.04 19.01
CA GLU A 210 15.76 9.46 20.39
C GLU A 210 14.92 8.42 21.12
N LYS A 211 13.90 7.86 20.47
CA LYS A 211 13.09 6.77 21.02
C LYS A 211 13.92 5.51 21.29
N VAL A 212 14.82 5.12 20.38
CA VAL A 212 15.71 3.96 20.58
C VAL A 212 16.61 4.16 21.80
N LEU A 213 17.23 5.34 21.94
CA LEU A 213 18.12 5.67 23.06
C LEU A 213 17.41 5.60 24.43
N GLN A 214 16.09 5.81 24.46
CA GLN A 214 15.25 5.71 25.65
C GLN A 214 14.71 4.29 25.89
N THR A 215 14.47 3.52 24.82
CA THR A 215 13.79 2.21 24.88
C THR A 215 14.76 1.07 25.18
N PHE A 216 16.00 1.16 24.68
CA PHE A 216 16.99 0.08 24.77
C PHE A 216 18.07 0.32 25.83
N GLU A 217 18.52 -0.77 26.44
CA GLU A 217 19.74 -0.79 27.23
C GLU A 217 20.94 -0.98 26.30
N LEU A 218 21.48 0.15 25.83
CA LEU A 218 22.54 0.18 24.83
C LEU A 218 23.93 0.33 25.46
N SER A 219 24.91 -0.34 24.85
CA SER A 219 26.34 -0.11 25.09
C SER A 219 26.79 1.29 24.64
N ASP A 220 27.94 1.75 25.13
CA ASP A 220 28.50 3.04 24.74
C ASP A 220 28.74 3.13 23.23
N HIS A 221 29.16 2.03 22.61
CA HIS A 221 29.39 1.95 21.17
C HIS A 221 28.08 2.16 20.38
N GLU A 222 27.01 1.46 20.77
CA GLU A 222 25.69 1.57 20.12
C GLU A 222 25.08 2.96 20.32
N ARG A 223 25.20 3.54 21.52
CA ARG A 223 24.74 4.92 21.79
C ARG A 223 25.48 5.94 20.91
N ASN A 224 26.79 5.80 20.78
CA ASN A 224 27.59 6.72 19.96
C ASN A 224 27.26 6.57 18.47
N TYR A 225 27.04 5.35 18.01
CA TYR A 225 26.59 5.07 16.63
C TYR A 225 25.27 5.77 16.32
N LEU A 226 24.24 5.55 17.15
CA LEU A 226 22.91 6.14 16.95
C LEU A 226 22.95 7.67 17.00
N LYS A 227 23.72 8.26 17.91
CA LYS A 227 23.92 9.72 17.94
C LYS A 227 24.55 10.24 16.65
N GLY A 228 25.46 9.48 16.04
CA GLY A 228 26.03 9.81 14.73
C GLY A 228 24.96 9.86 13.64
N LEU A 229 24.02 8.91 13.61
CA LEU A 229 22.91 8.89 12.65
C LEU A 229 22.04 10.15 12.76
N ALA A 230 21.63 10.55 13.97
CA ALA A 230 20.75 11.72 14.15
C ALA A 230 21.37 13.05 13.69
N VAL A 231 22.70 13.20 13.78
CA VAL A 231 23.41 14.46 13.42
C VAL A 231 23.45 14.69 11.91
N HIS A 232 23.28 13.66 11.08
CA HIS A 232 23.40 13.78 9.62
C HIS A 232 22.14 14.32 8.92
N LEU A 233 21.07 14.63 9.67
CA LEU A 233 19.79 15.13 9.12
C LEU A 233 19.35 16.48 9.70
N GLU A 234 20.07 17.04 10.67
CA GLU A 234 19.86 18.43 11.05
C GLU A 234 20.32 19.32 9.89
N PRO A 235 19.46 20.21 9.34
CA PRO A 235 19.96 21.20 8.41
C PRO A 235 21.02 22.00 9.16
N SER A 236 22.18 22.16 8.53
CA SER A 236 23.23 23.06 9.01
C SER A 236 22.69 24.49 9.07
N SER A 237 21.93 24.81 10.11
CA SER A 237 21.71 26.15 10.59
C SER A 237 23.04 26.61 11.17
N ASN A 238 23.85 27.21 10.32
CA ASN A 238 24.71 28.38 10.58
C ASN A 238 25.97 28.31 9.72
N THR A 239 25.98 29.10 8.66
CA THR A 239 27.18 29.87 8.29
C THR A 239 26.74 31.26 7.83
N ASN A 240 27.01 32.22 8.72
CA ASN A 240 27.13 33.69 8.60
C ASN A 240 26.83 34.34 7.25
#